data_AF-A0AAD1VNS7-F1
#
_entry.id   AF-A0AAD1VNS7-F1
#
_cell.length_a   1.000
_cell.length_b   1.000
_cell.length_c   1.000
_cell.angle_alpha   90.00
_cell.angle_beta   90.00
_cell.angle_gamma   90.00
#
_symmetry.space_group_name_H-M   'P 1'
#
loop_
_entity.id
_entity.type
_entity.pdbx_description
1 polymer ?
#
loop_
_entity_poly.entity_id
_entity_poly.type
_entity_poly.pdbx_seq_one_letter_code
_entity_poly.pdbx_strand_id
1 'polypeptide(L)'
;MRLDNIADTSAVSAHEYTQGLVFQRSGDQSNYVTQYFLVAKLDAQLTSINKQITNSFIAIKTELADLSMKVTCVEEKITKMDEQLTTLQGADNNIDNKVYQINLKLRDLEDHAKRCNLRFRNVPEDITQDQRKDFLLSYFQELSVSIEDQHPILERTHRLMKPKGVPSPQPRDVIA
;
A
#
# COMPACT_ATOMS: atom_id res chain seq x y z
N MET A 1 19.90 38.32 21.10
CA MET A 1 21.10 38.97 20.54
C MET A 1 20.61 40.07 19.61
N ARG A 2 20.93 41.33 19.93
CA ARG A 2 20.59 42.53 19.15
C ARG A 2 21.48 42.60 17.90
N LEU A 3 20.89 42.84 16.75
CA LEU A 3 21.56 43.22 15.49
C LEU A 3 20.99 44.56 15.02
N ASP A 4 21.24 45.61 15.81
CA ASP A 4 21.09 47.00 15.40
C ASP A 4 22.50 47.59 15.36
N ASN A 5 23.13 47.66 14.17
CA ASN A 5 24.25 48.57 13.83
C ASN A 5 24.94 48.14 12.52
N ILE A 6 24.30 48.33 11.36
CA ILE A 6 25.01 48.47 10.08
C ILE A 6 24.25 49.48 9.22
N ALA A 7 24.18 50.71 9.68
CA ALA A 7 23.66 51.83 8.90
C ALA A 7 24.32 53.12 9.38
N ASP A 8 25.63 53.28 9.15
CA ASP A 8 26.26 54.61 9.29
C ASP A 8 27.67 54.79 8.67
N THR A 9 28.20 53.82 7.90
CA THR A 9 29.58 53.92 7.37
C THR A 9 29.70 54.36 5.91
N SER A 10 28.61 54.66 5.21
CA SER A 10 28.64 55.04 3.78
C SER A 10 28.72 56.55 3.49
N ALA A 11 28.71 57.41 4.51
CA ALA A 11 28.66 58.88 4.32
C ALA A 11 30.00 59.62 4.44
N VAL A 12 31.10 58.96 4.83
CA VAL A 12 32.37 59.65 5.16
C VAL A 12 33.39 59.69 4.01
N SER A 13 33.21 58.94 2.92
CA SER A 13 34.29 58.75 1.93
C SER A 13 34.34 59.75 0.75
N ALA A 14 33.37 60.67 0.61
CA ALA A 14 33.27 61.50 -0.60
C ALA A 14 33.95 62.88 -0.50
N HIS A 15 34.40 63.32 0.68
CA HIS A 15 34.89 64.70 0.88
C HIS A 15 36.40 64.85 1.07
N GLU A 16 37.15 63.77 1.30
CA GLU A 16 38.60 63.85 1.58
C GLU A 16 39.52 63.55 0.39
N TYR A 17 38.99 63.18 -0.79
CA TYR A 17 39.84 62.87 -1.95
C TYR A 17 40.19 64.07 -2.86
N THR A 18 39.66 65.26 -2.58
CA THR A 18 39.82 66.45 -3.45
C THR A 18 40.94 67.42 -3.05
N GLN A 19 41.72 67.16 -2.00
CA GLN A 19 42.78 68.08 -1.56
C GLN A 19 44.23 67.58 -1.74
N GLY A 20 44.45 66.60 -2.62
CA GLY A 20 45.76 65.95 -2.77
C GLY A 20 46.38 65.97 -4.16
N LEU A 21 46.15 66.97 -5.04
CA LEU A 21 46.80 67.00 -6.35
C LEU A 21 47.17 68.44 -6.79
N VAL A 22 48.34 68.91 -6.34
CA VAL A 22 49.06 70.02 -6.97
C VAL A 22 49.82 69.49 -8.20
N PHE A 23 49.57 70.15 -9.32
CA PHE A 23 50.00 69.91 -10.69
C PHE A 23 51.53 69.79 -10.89
N GLN A 24 51.98 68.82 -11.70
CA GLN A 24 53.08 68.99 -12.68
C GLN A 24 53.15 67.81 -13.69
N ARG A 25 53.25 68.15 -14.99
CA ARG A 25 53.40 67.31 -16.21
C ARG A 25 52.11 66.95 -16.97
N SER A 26 51.93 67.66 -18.09
CA SER A 26 50.84 67.58 -19.07
C SER A 26 50.74 66.26 -19.86
N GLY A 27 51.58 65.26 -19.57
CA GLY A 27 51.45 63.89 -20.09
C GLY A 27 50.62 62.95 -19.20
N ASP A 28 50.51 63.25 -17.90
CA ASP A 28 49.93 62.33 -16.91
C ASP A 28 48.42 62.53 -16.66
N GLN A 29 47.88 63.73 -16.93
CA GLN A 29 46.44 64.02 -16.69
C GLN A 29 45.50 63.16 -17.53
N SER A 30 45.88 62.84 -18.77
CA SER A 30 45.10 61.93 -19.62
C SER A 30 45.03 60.53 -19.03
N ASN A 31 46.09 60.10 -18.32
CA ASN A 31 46.21 58.76 -17.74
C ASN A 31 45.31 58.60 -16.51
N TYR A 32 45.22 59.63 -15.66
CA TYR A 32 44.32 59.65 -14.50
C TYR A 32 42.84 59.68 -14.89
N VAL A 33 42.47 60.41 -15.94
CA VAL A 33 41.09 60.45 -16.43
C VAL A 33 40.69 59.08 -17.01
N THR A 34 41.57 58.43 -17.77
CA THR A 34 41.32 57.06 -18.26
C THR A 34 41.25 56.04 -17.13
N GLN A 35 42.07 56.18 -16.10
CA GLN A 35 42.06 55.31 -14.93
C GLN A 35 40.76 55.47 -14.13
N TYR A 36 40.29 56.70 -13.91
CA TYR A 36 39.03 56.97 -13.22
C TYR A 36 37.81 56.39 -13.96
N PHE A 37 37.79 56.53 -15.30
CA PHE A 37 36.73 55.94 -16.13
C PHE A 37 36.72 54.41 -16.05
N LEU A 38 37.89 53.77 -16.00
CA LEU A 38 38.02 52.32 -15.85
C LEU A 38 37.48 51.84 -14.49
N VAL A 39 37.82 52.55 -13.41
CA VAL A 39 37.33 52.26 -12.05
C VAL A 39 35.80 52.39 -11.97
N ALA A 40 35.24 53.49 -12.48
CA ALA A 40 33.79 53.69 -12.52
C ALA A 40 33.07 52.59 -13.32
N LYS A 41 33.68 52.11 -14.41
CA LYS A 41 33.15 50.98 -15.21
C LYS A 41 33.20 49.66 -14.43
N LEU A 42 34.28 49.39 -13.70
CA LEU A 42 34.41 48.20 -12.85
C LEU A 42 33.39 48.24 -11.69
N ASP A 43 33.20 49.39 -11.05
CA ASP A 43 32.20 49.56 -9.98
C ASP A 43 30.77 49.35 -10.48
N ALA A 44 30.46 49.84 -11.68
CA ALA A 44 29.18 49.61 -12.32
C ALA A 44 28.95 48.12 -12.63
N GLN A 45 29.98 47.42 -13.13
CA GLN A 45 29.92 45.98 -13.37
C GLN A 45 29.77 45.19 -12.07
N LEU A 46 30.53 45.53 -11.03
CA LEU A 46 30.47 44.90 -9.71
C LEU A 46 29.09 45.09 -9.07
N THR A 47 28.52 46.29 -9.16
CA THR A 47 27.16 46.58 -8.69
C THR A 47 26.11 45.77 -9.46
N SER A 48 26.26 45.66 -10.78
CA SER A 48 25.37 44.86 -11.63
C SER A 48 25.43 43.37 -11.28
N ILE A 49 26.63 42.83 -11.09
CA ILE A 49 26.85 41.44 -10.69
C ILE A 49 26.24 41.19 -9.31
N ASN A 50 26.50 42.07 -8.33
CA ASN A 50 25.93 41.95 -6.99
C ASN A 50 24.40 41.94 -7.03
N LYS A 51 23.78 42.83 -7.83
CA LYS A 51 22.32 42.84 -8.01
C LYS A 51 21.80 41.53 -8.61
N GLN A 52 22.48 40.98 -9.62
CA GLN A 52 22.11 39.69 -10.21
C GLN A 52 22.23 38.55 -9.19
N ILE A 53 23.31 38.51 -8.42
CA ILE A 53 23.52 37.51 -7.35
C ILE A 53 22.40 37.62 -6.30
N THR A 54 22.08 38.83 -5.83
CA THR A 54 21.00 39.03 -4.84
C THR A 54 19.65 38.57 -5.39
N ASN A 55 19.34 38.89 -6.64
CA ASN A 55 18.08 38.48 -7.27
C ASN A 55 17.99 36.95 -7.40
N SER A 56 19.05 36.30 -7.88
CA SER A 56 19.12 34.85 -7.99
C SER A 56 19.02 34.18 -6.61
N PHE A 57 19.65 34.75 -5.59
CA PHE A 57 19.59 34.24 -4.22
C PHE A 57 18.16 34.32 -3.65
N ILE A 58 17.45 35.43 -3.90
CA ILE A 58 16.05 35.57 -3.50
C ILE A 58 15.19 34.53 -4.22
N ALA A 59 15.37 34.34 -5.53
CA ALA A 59 14.62 33.36 -6.31
C ALA A 59 14.83 31.93 -5.78
N ILE A 60 16.09 31.52 -5.55
CA ILE A 60 16.42 30.20 -4.98
C ILE A 60 15.78 30.04 -3.61
N LYS A 61 15.84 31.06 -2.75
CA LYS A 61 15.22 31.00 -1.41
C LYS A 61 13.71 30.82 -1.49
N THR A 62 13.04 31.47 -2.44
CA THR A 62 11.60 31.31 -2.64
C THR A 62 11.24 29.93 -3.17
N GLU A 63 11.99 29.40 -4.14
CA GLU A 63 11.78 28.04 -4.66
C GLU A 63 12.04 26.98 -3.59
N LEU A 64 13.07 27.16 -2.76
CA LEU A 64 13.36 26.27 -1.65
C LEU A 64 12.24 26.27 -0.60
N ALA A 65 11.65 27.42 -0.32
CA ALA A 65 10.51 27.52 0.59
C ALA A 65 9.27 26.80 0.03
N ASP A 66 8.96 26.98 -1.26
CA ASP A 66 7.85 26.27 -1.93
C ASP A 66 8.08 24.76 -1.95
N LEU A 67 9.31 24.33 -2.26
CA LEU A 67 9.68 22.91 -2.21
C LEU A 67 9.52 22.34 -0.80
N SER A 68 9.96 23.06 0.23
CA SER A 68 9.79 22.64 1.62
C SER A 68 8.32 22.43 1.97
N MET A 69 7.43 23.33 1.54
CA MET A 69 5.99 23.17 1.78
C MET A 69 5.41 21.94 1.06
N LYS A 70 5.83 21.71 -0.19
CA LYS A 70 5.40 20.53 -0.95
C LYS A 70 5.86 19.23 -0.31
N VAL A 71 7.10 19.19 0.19
CA VAL A 71 7.64 18.03 0.91
C VAL A 71 6.81 17.74 2.15
N THR A 72 6.55 18.74 3.01
CA THR A 72 5.71 18.56 4.20
C THR A 72 4.30 18.04 3.85
N CYS A 73 3.67 18.58 2.80
CA CYS A 73 2.37 18.10 2.36
C CYS A 73 2.39 16.64 1.88
N VAL A 74 3.48 16.22 1.21
CA VAL A 74 3.66 14.83 0.78
C VAL A 74 3.88 13.92 1.98
N GLU A 75 4.70 14.32 2.95
CA GLU A 75 4.94 13.56 4.19
C GLU A 75 3.65 13.33 4.99
N GLU A 76 2.80 14.36 5.12
CA GLU A 76 1.48 14.24 5.76
C GLU A 76 0.58 13.25 5.02
N LYS A 77 0.55 13.32 3.68
CA LYS A 77 -0.24 12.38 2.86
C LYS A 77 0.25 10.95 3.00
N ILE A 78 1.57 10.74 2.99
CA ILE A 78 2.18 9.42 3.19
C ILE A 78 1.80 8.86 4.56
N THR A 79 1.91 9.68 5.61
CA THR A 79 1.53 9.28 6.99
C THR A 79 0.07 8.84 7.05
N LYS A 80 -0.84 9.62 6.45
CA LYS A 80 -2.26 9.26 6.39
C LYS A 80 -2.53 7.99 5.59
N MET A 81 -1.81 7.79 4.48
CA MET A 81 -1.94 6.57 3.68
C MET A 81 -1.45 5.34 4.45
N ASP A 82 -0.39 5.48 5.26
CA ASP A 82 0.13 4.39 6.10
C ASP A 82 -0.86 4.00 7.22
N GLU A 83 -1.48 4.99 7.87
CA GLU A 83 -2.58 4.75 8.81
C GLU A 83 -3.78 4.02 8.16
N GLN A 84 -4.14 4.41 6.92
CA GLN A 84 -5.20 3.72 6.18
C GLN A 84 -4.80 2.30 5.79
N LEU A 85 -3.54 2.07 5.42
CA LEU A 85 -3.05 0.76 5.05
C LEU A 85 -3.04 -0.19 6.25
N THR A 86 -2.56 0.27 7.41
CA THR A 86 -2.56 -0.52 8.66
C THR A 86 -3.96 -0.88 9.12
N THR A 87 -4.92 0.05 9.03
CA THR A 87 -6.33 -0.24 9.35
C THR A 87 -6.95 -1.25 8.38
N LEU A 88 -6.67 -1.16 7.08
CA LEU A 88 -7.12 -2.15 6.09
C LEU A 88 -6.53 -3.53 6.35
N GLN A 89 -5.23 -3.62 6.65
CA GLN A 89 -4.59 -4.88 7.02
C GLN A 89 -5.22 -5.51 8.26
N GLY A 90 -5.59 -4.71 9.27
CA GLY A 90 -6.32 -5.20 10.44
C GLY A 90 -7.70 -5.75 10.09
N ALA A 91 -8.43 -5.09 9.19
CA ALA A 91 -9.73 -5.54 8.72
C ALA A 91 -9.64 -6.84 7.91
N ASP A 92 -8.64 -6.96 7.04
CA ASP A 92 -8.39 -8.15 6.21
C ASP A 92 -8.11 -9.38 7.08
N ASN A 93 -7.18 -9.25 8.04
CA ASN A 93 -6.89 -10.31 9.02
C ASN A 93 -8.15 -10.73 9.82
N ASN A 94 -9.04 -9.79 10.15
CA ASN A 94 -10.29 -10.11 10.84
C ASN A 94 -11.26 -10.89 9.95
N ILE A 95 -11.34 -10.54 8.66
CA ILE A 95 -12.17 -11.25 7.69
C ILE A 95 -11.64 -12.67 7.50
N ASP A 96 -10.33 -12.84 7.32
CA ASP A 96 -9.70 -14.16 7.16
C ASP A 96 -9.98 -15.08 8.36
N ASN A 97 -9.86 -14.53 9.58
CA ASN A 97 -10.20 -15.27 10.79
C ASN A 97 -11.68 -15.69 10.81
N LYS A 98 -12.60 -14.80 10.42
CA LYS A 98 -14.03 -15.13 10.35
C LYS A 98 -14.31 -16.21 9.30
N VAL A 99 -13.70 -16.10 8.13
CA VAL A 99 -13.82 -17.10 7.06
C VAL A 99 -13.30 -18.45 7.55
N TYR A 100 -12.16 -18.48 8.23
CA TYR A 100 -11.62 -19.70 8.83
C TYR A 100 -12.59 -20.33 9.84
N GLN A 101 -13.15 -19.53 10.75
CA GLN A 101 -14.13 -20.01 11.74
C GLN A 101 -15.42 -20.53 11.10
N ILE A 102 -15.91 -19.87 10.05
CA ILE A 102 -17.08 -20.33 9.29
C ILE A 102 -16.79 -21.69 8.63
N ASN A 103 -15.61 -21.86 8.04
CA ASN A 103 -15.22 -23.13 7.43
C ASN A 103 -15.13 -24.27 8.45
N LEU A 104 -14.62 -24.01 9.65
CA LEU A 104 -14.60 -25.00 10.72
C LEU A 104 -16.02 -25.42 11.14
N LYS A 105 -16.92 -24.44 11.34
CA LYS A 105 -18.32 -24.72 11.66
C LYS A 105 -19.04 -25.46 10.54
N LEU A 106 -18.78 -25.10 9.29
CA LEU A 106 -19.36 -25.78 8.13
C LEU A 106 -18.92 -27.24 8.09
N ARG A 107 -17.63 -27.52 8.31
CA ARG A 107 -17.10 -28.89 8.38
C ARG A 107 -17.77 -29.68 9.51
N ASP A 108 -17.86 -29.10 10.71
CA ASP A 108 -18.50 -29.75 11.85
C ASP A 108 -19.98 -30.07 11.56
N LEU A 109 -20.72 -29.14 10.97
CA LEU A 109 -22.12 -29.36 10.57
C LEU A 109 -22.24 -30.43 9.47
N GLU A 110 -21.34 -30.45 8.50
CA GLU A 110 -21.31 -31.48 7.47
C GLU A 110 -21.01 -32.86 8.03
N ASP A 111 -20.03 -32.96 8.93
CA ASP A 111 -19.66 -34.21 9.60
C ASP A 111 -20.81 -34.70 10.51
N HIS A 112 -21.45 -33.78 11.24
CA HIS A 112 -22.61 -34.09 12.05
C HIS A 112 -23.79 -34.59 11.20
N ALA A 113 -24.07 -33.92 10.08
CA ALA A 113 -25.14 -34.31 9.16
C ALA A 113 -24.85 -35.64 8.44
N LYS A 114 -23.58 -36.01 8.27
CA LYS A 114 -23.17 -37.27 7.63
C LYS A 114 -22.83 -38.38 8.64
N ARG A 115 -22.87 -38.11 9.95
CA ARG A 115 -22.39 -39.03 11.00
C ARG A 115 -23.07 -40.40 10.97
N CYS A 116 -24.35 -40.44 10.63
CA CYS A 116 -25.14 -41.66 10.55
C CYS A 116 -25.27 -42.21 9.12
N ASN A 117 -24.66 -41.55 8.13
CA ASN A 117 -24.75 -41.96 6.73
C ASN A 117 -23.74 -43.05 6.43
N LEU A 118 -24.21 -44.20 5.97
CA LEU A 118 -23.37 -45.28 5.47
C LEU A 118 -23.36 -45.29 3.94
N ARG A 119 -22.18 -45.46 3.36
CA ARG A 119 -22.00 -45.48 1.90
C ARG A 119 -21.77 -46.91 1.42
N PHE A 120 -22.74 -47.46 0.71
CA PHE A 120 -22.69 -48.79 0.12
C PHE A 120 -22.26 -48.69 -1.34
N ARG A 121 -21.24 -49.47 -1.69
CA ARG A 121 -20.71 -49.55 -3.06
C ARG A 121 -21.18 -50.85 -3.71
N ASN A 122 -21.28 -50.86 -5.04
CA ASN A 122 -21.65 -52.03 -5.84
C ASN A 122 -23.05 -52.60 -5.55
N VAL A 123 -23.99 -51.79 -5.08
CA VAL A 123 -25.40 -52.21 -4.95
C VAL A 123 -26.01 -52.30 -6.36
N PRO A 124 -26.52 -53.48 -6.79
CA PRO A 124 -27.09 -53.69 -8.11
C PRO A 124 -28.10 -52.61 -8.51
N GLU A 125 -28.01 -52.09 -9.74
CA GLU A 125 -28.75 -50.88 -10.18
C GLU A 125 -30.24 -51.14 -10.43
N ASP A 126 -30.60 -52.40 -10.66
CA ASP A 126 -31.96 -52.93 -10.84
C ASP A 126 -32.85 -52.81 -9.58
N ILE A 127 -32.25 -52.67 -8.40
CA ILE A 127 -32.99 -52.49 -7.15
C ILE A 127 -33.64 -51.09 -7.10
N THR A 128 -34.98 -51.10 -7.10
CA THR A 128 -35.82 -49.90 -6.98
C THR A 128 -35.67 -49.22 -5.62
N GLN A 129 -36.14 -47.98 -5.48
CA GLN A 129 -35.95 -47.21 -4.25
C GLN A 129 -36.59 -47.87 -3.03
N ASP A 130 -37.79 -48.43 -3.19
CA ASP A 130 -38.54 -49.07 -2.11
C ASP A 130 -37.88 -50.38 -1.67
N GLN A 131 -37.48 -51.22 -2.63
CA GLN A 131 -36.79 -52.49 -2.38
C GLN A 131 -35.39 -52.32 -1.78
N ARG A 132 -34.77 -51.15 -1.94
CA ARG A 132 -33.42 -50.90 -1.45
C ARG A 132 -33.33 -50.89 0.07
N LYS A 133 -34.37 -50.40 0.76
CA LYS A 133 -34.42 -50.42 2.22
C LYS A 133 -34.39 -51.86 2.73
N ASP A 134 -35.28 -52.69 2.18
CA ASP A 134 -35.42 -54.09 2.57
C ASP A 134 -34.15 -54.89 2.27
N PHE A 135 -33.56 -54.68 1.09
CA PHE A 135 -32.28 -55.31 0.71
C PHE A 135 -31.14 -54.97 1.67
N LEU A 136 -31.00 -53.70 2.07
CA LEU A 136 -29.95 -53.29 3.00
C LEU A 136 -30.22 -53.82 4.42
N LEU A 137 -31.48 -53.84 4.85
CA LEU A 137 -31.87 -54.41 6.14
C LEU A 137 -31.56 -55.91 6.22
N SER A 138 -31.90 -56.68 5.17
CA SER A 138 -31.57 -58.11 5.11
C SER A 138 -30.06 -58.33 5.10
N TYR A 139 -29.31 -57.50 4.36
CA TYR A 139 -27.86 -57.55 4.33
C TYR A 139 -27.24 -57.27 5.71
N PHE A 140 -27.79 -56.29 6.44
CA PHE A 140 -27.35 -56.02 7.81
C PHE A 140 -27.66 -57.17 8.75
N GLN A 141 -28.85 -57.77 8.68
CA GLN A 141 -29.23 -58.93 9.49
C GLN A 141 -28.30 -60.12 9.26
N GLU A 142 -27.91 -60.36 8.01
CA GLU A 142 -26.95 -61.41 7.66
C GLU A 142 -25.55 -61.15 8.25
N LEU A 143 -25.13 -59.88 8.29
CA LEU A 143 -23.85 -59.48 8.88
C LEU A 143 -23.88 -59.39 10.42
N SER A 144 -25.04 -59.06 11.01
CA SER A 144 -25.18 -58.70 12.42
C SER A 144 -25.44 -59.92 13.32
N VAL A 145 -24.65 -60.99 13.16
CA VAL A 145 -24.75 -62.24 13.94
C VAL A 145 -24.60 -62.02 15.47
N SER A 146 -24.17 -60.85 15.93
CA SER A 146 -23.94 -60.53 17.36
C SER A 146 -24.57 -59.23 17.88
N ILE A 147 -25.44 -58.55 17.13
CA ILE A 147 -26.14 -57.35 17.65
C ILE A 147 -27.52 -57.81 18.14
N GLU A 148 -27.55 -58.39 19.35
CA GLU A 148 -28.67 -59.19 19.83
C GLU A 148 -29.97 -58.40 20.09
N ASP A 149 -29.94 -57.07 20.21
CA ASP A 149 -31.09 -56.30 20.71
C ASP A 149 -31.49 -55.05 19.90
N GLN A 150 -30.88 -54.78 18.74
CA GLN A 150 -31.24 -53.61 17.94
C GLN A 150 -31.32 -53.92 16.44
N HIS A 151 -32.54 -53.92 15.90
CA HIS A 151 -32.73 -53.87 14.46
C HIS A 151 -32.32 -52.48 13.94
N PRO A 152 -31.39 -52.39 12.98
CA PRO A 152 -30.99 -51.11 12.41
C PRO A 152 -32.19 -50.48 11.72
N ILE A 153 -32.45 -49.20 11.98
CA ILE A 153 -33.53 -48.43 11.35
C ILE A 153 -32.91 -47.54 10.28
N LEU A 154 -33.35 -47.69 9.03
CA LEU A 154 -32.92 -46.85 7.91
C LEU A 154 -33.98 -45.78 7.61
N GLU A 155 -33.66 -44.52 7.91
CA GLU A 155 -34.58 -43.40 7.68
C GLU A 155 -34.75 -43.12 6.18
N ARG A 156 -33.64 -43.00 5.44
CA ARG A 156 -33.65 -42.64 4.02
C ARG A 156 -32.57 -43.35 3.25
N THR A 157 -32.92 -43.94 2.11
CA THR A 157 -31.97 -44.58 1.18
C THR A 157 -32.04 -43.90 -0.18
N HIS A 158 -30.89 -43.53 -0.75
CA HIS A 158 -30.85 -42.92 -2.08
C HIS A 158 -29.50 -43.16 -2.78
N ARG A 159 -29.52 -43.15 -4.12
CA ARG A 159 -28.30 -43.24 -4.93
C ARG A 159 -27.69 -41.86 -5.09
N LEU A 160 -26.37 -41.79 -5.07
CA LEU A 160 -25.63 -40.59 -5.46
C LEU A 160 -25.84 -40.30 -6.96
N MET A 161 -25.76 -39.02 -7.33
CA MET A 161 -25.80 -38.64 -8.74
C MET A 161 -24.51 -39.07 -9.45
N LYS A 162 -24.62 -39.48 -10.73
CA LYS A 162 -23.43 -39.69 -11.56
C LYS A 162 -22.77 -38.35 -11.87
N PRO A 163 -21.42 -38.26 -11.86
CA PRO A 163 -20.72 -37.14 -12.45
C PRO A 163 -21.19 -36.94 -13.89
N LYS A 164 -21.48 -35.69 -14.28
CA LYS A 164 -21.91 -35.38 -15.65
C LYS A 164 -20.80 -35.74 -16.63
N GLY A 165 -21.15 -36.41 -17.73
CA GLY A 165 -20.25 -36.68 -18.86
C GLY A 165 -19.41 -37.96 -18.78
N VAL A 166 -19.51 -38.76 -17.71
CA VAL A 166 -18.79 -40.03 -17.61
C VAL A 166 -19.76 -41.20 -17.60
N PRO A 167 -19.83 -42.03 -18.66
CA PRO A 167 -20.54 -43.30 -18.61
C PRO A 167 -19.74 -44.26 -17.72
N SER A 168 -20.07 -44.28 -16.42
CA SER A 168 -19.50 -45.28 -15.51
C SER A 168 -20.28 -46.59 -15.63
N PRO A 169 -19.61 -47.73 -15.94
CA PRO A 169 -20.20 -49.06 -15.90
C PRO A 169 -20.47 -49.53 -14.47
N GLN A 170 -19.90 -48.86 -13.46
CA GLN A 170 -20.11 -49.22 -12.06
C GLN A 170 -21.47 -48.73 -11.56
N PRO A 171 -22.16 -49.54 -10.72
CA PRO A 171 -23.39 -49.11 -10.04
C PRO A 171 -23.14 -47.87 -9.19
N ARG A 172 -24.16 -47.01 -9.05
CA ARG A 172 -24.02 -45.80 -8.24
C ARG A 172 -24.04 -46.15 -6.76
N ASP A 173 -23.18 -45.51 -6.00
CA ASP A 173 -23.15 -45.66 -4.55
C ASP A 173 -24.47 -45.23 -3.92
N VAL A 174 -24.85 -45.96 -2.87
CA VAL A 174 -26.05 -45.71 -2.09
C VAL A 174 -25.65 -45.11 -0.76
N ILE A 175 -26.38 -44.09 -0.33
CA ILE A 175 -26.34 -43.59 1.04
C ILE A 175 -27.60 -44.07 1.75
N ALA A 176 -27.41 -44.70 2.91
CA ALA A 176 -28.47 -45.09 3.84
C ALA A 176 -28.21 -44.52 5.24
#